data_AF-I9SAL0-F1
#
_entry.id   AF-I9SAL0-F1
#
_cell.length_a   1.000
_cell.length_b   1.000
_cell.length_c   1.000
_cell.angle_alpha   90.00
_cell.angle_beta   90.00
_cell.angle_gamma   90.00
#
_symmetry.space_group_name_H-M   'P 1'
#
loop_
_entity.id
_entity.type
_entity.pdbx_description
1 polymer ?
#
loop_
_entity_poly.entity_id
_entity_poly.type
_entity_poly.pdbx_seq_one_letter_code
_entity_poly.pdbx_strand_id
1 'polypeptide(L)'
;MVISDKSSKFIVFKYNIYQTFTAMFTESKITEIYCLADDFCKEFTKQQEKYMLEDKVEGHKHRNKPNRMSDSELMVILILFHSGGFRCFKHYYLEYVCKHLFHLFPVHVSYNRFVELEKEILLPLTIFIKQVLLGQCTGISFADSTPLRVCRNQRIHIHKTFEGLAARGKCSMGWFFDFKLHLIINDKGEILNFMFTPGGVDDREPLKQEAFF
;
A
#
# COMPACT_ATOMS: atom_id res chain seq x y z
N MET A 1 51.14 0.55 14.23
CA MET A 1 50.69 -0.67 13.54
C MET A 1 49.58 -1.34 14.35
N VAL A 2 48.39 -0.73 14.46
CA VAL A 2 47.14 -1.38 14.93
C VAL A 2 45.97 -0.50 14.46
N ILE A 3 45.39 -0.75 13.30
CA ILE A 3 43.98 -0.40 12.99
C ILE A 3 43.46 -1.44 12.00
N SER A 4 43.13 -2.64 12.48
CA SER A 4 42.33 -3.60 11.74
C SER A 4 41.61 -4.49 12.75
N ASP A 5 40.37 -4.10 13.11
CA ASP A 5 39.40 -5.04 13.71
C ASP A 5 38.02 -4.45 14.00
N LYS A 6 37.85 -3.12 13.97
CA LYS A 6 36.54 -2.48 14.26
C LYS A 6 35.65 -2.30 13.03
N SER A 7 36.19 -2.23 11.80
CA SER A 7 35.35 -2.09 10.59
C SER A 7 34.71 -3.42 10.15
N SER A 8 35.42 -4.55 10.31
CA SER A 8 34.88 -5.88 9.95
C SER A 8 33.68 -6.28 10.82
N LYS A 9 33.69 -5.96 12.12
CA LYS A 9 32.57 -6.27 13.03
C LYS A 9 31.30 -5.47 12.70
N PHE A 10 31.42 -4.23 12.22
CA PHE A 10 30.28 -3.41 11.82
C PHE A 10 29.63 -3.89 10.51
N ILE A 11 30.44 -4.36 9.56
CA ILE A 11 29.95 -4.91 8.30
C ILE A 11 29.23 -6.25 8.54
N VAL A 12 29.80 -7.12 9.40
CA VAL A 12 29.18 -8.39 9.78
C VAL A 12 27.88 -8.18 10.58
N PHE A 13 27.81 -7.16 11.44
CA PHE A 13 26.56 -6.83 12.14
C PHE A 13 25.47 -6.30 11.19
N LYS A 14 25.84 -5.50 10.18
CA LYS A 14 24.88 -5.11 9.12
C LYS A 14 24.41 -6.33 8.34
N TYR A 15 25.32 -7.18 7.86
CA TYR A 15 24.97 -8.40 7.13
C TYR A 15 24.11 -9.36 7.95
N ASN A 16 24.36 -9.51 9.25
CA ASN A 16 23.53 -10.35 10.13
C ASN A 16 22.18 -9.71 10.45
N ILE A 17 22.05 -8.38 10.50
CA ILE A 17 20.75 -7.70 10.58
C ILE A 17 19.97 -7.88 9.26
N TYR A 18 20.60 -7.79 8.10
CA TYR A 18 19.97 -8.09 6.81
C TYR A 18 19.64 -9.60 6.64
N GLN A 19 20.43 -10.48 7.24
CA GLN A 19 20.19 -11.94 7.27
C GLN A 19 19.13 -12.37 8.30
N THR A 20 18.88 -11.58 9.34
CA THR A 20 17.73 -11.79 10.24
C THR A 20 16.46 -11.08 9.77
N PHE A 21 16.57 -10.20 8.77
CA PHE A 21 15.44 -9.61 8.05
C PHE A 21 14.98 -10.43 6.84
N THR A 22 15.75 -11.44 6.45
CA THR A 22 15.39 -12.42 5.42
C THR A 22 14.50 -13.52 6.02
N ALA A 23 13.36 -13.11 6.55
CA ALA A 23 12.23 -14.00 6.81
C ALA A 23 11.01 -13.66 5.93
N MET A 24 11.10 -12.70 4.99
CA MET A 24 9.91 -12.04 4.45
C MET A 24 9.67 -12.29 2.96
N PHE A 25 9.15 -13.49 2.66
CA PHE A 25 8.87 -14.03 1.32
C PHE A 25 10.06 -14.70 0.63
N THR A 26 9.90 -15.99 0.37
CA THR A 26 10.75 -16.74 -0.56
C THR A 26 10.50 -16.23 -1.98
N GLU A 27 11.47 -16.40 -2.88
CA GLU A 27 11.30 -16.02 -4.29
C GLU A 27 10.04 -16.65 -4.89
N SER A 28 9.75 -17.91 -4.55
CA SER A 28 8.52 -18.59 -4.97
C SER A 28 7.25 -17.85 -4.56
N LYS A 29 7.22 -17.27 -3.36
CA LYS A 29 6.05 -16.54 -2.86
C LYS A 29 5.97 -15.15 -3.48
N ILE A 30 7.10 -14.52 -3.79
CA ILE A 30 7.15 -13.29 -4.57
C ILE A 30 6.55 -13.54 -5.97
N THR A 31 6.95 -14.62 -6.63
CA THR A 31 6.40 -15.01 -7.93
C THR A 31 4.91 -15.30 -7.86
N GLU A 32 4.44 -15.98 -6.82
CA GLU A 32 3.00 -16.23 -6.61
C GLU A 32 2.20 -14.93 -6.49
N ILE A 33 2.67 -13.99 -5.65
CA ILE A 33 2.05 -12.67 -5.49
C ILE A 33 2.07 -11.90 -6.81
N TYR A 34 3.18 -11.99 -7.56
CA TYR A 34 3.31 -11.36 -8.86
C TYR A 34 2.29 -11.92 -9.86
N CYS A 35 2.14 -13.24 -9.96
CA CYS A 35 1.15 -13.85 -10.84
C CYS A 35 -0.27 -13.40 -10.49
N LEU A 36 -0.63 -13.38 -9.20
CA LEU A 36 -1.93 -12.88 -8.75
C LEU A 36 -2.15 -11.41 -9.13
N ALA A 37 -1.13 -10.56 -8.91
CA ALA A 37 -1.19 -9.15 -9.26
C ALA A 37 -1.27 -8.93 -10.78
N ASP A 38 -0.55 -9.71 -11.57
CA ASP A 38 -0.52 -9.61 -13.03
C ASP A 38 -1.86 -10.03 -13.66
N ASP A 39 -2.44 -11.13 -13.21
CA ASP A 39 -3.78 -11.57 -13.63
C ASP A 39 -4.86 -10.54 -13.24
N PHE A 40 -4.76 -9.99 -12.02
CA PHE A 40 -5.62 -8.90 -11.58
C PHE A 40 -5.47 -7.65 -12.45
N CYS A 41 -4.24 -7.17 -12.71
CA CYS A 41 -3.99 -5.98 -13.51
C CYS A 41 -4.57 -6.12 -14.92
N LYS A 42 -4.38 -7.29 -15.56
CA LYS A 42 -4.95 -7.57 -16.89
C LYS A 42 -6.47 -7.46 -16.90
N GLU A 43 -7.14 -8.00 -15.90
CA GLU A 43 -8.60 -7.93 -15.82
C GLU A 43 -9.07 -6.52 -15.45
N PHE A 44 -8.39 -5.87 -14.51
CA PHE A 44 -8.65 -4.50 -14.10
C PHE A 44 -8.56 -3.53 -15.28
N THR A 45 -7.51 -3.63 -16.12
CA THR A 45 -7.36 -2.79 -17.32
C THR A 45 -8.53 -2.98 -18.28
N LYS A 46 -8.97 -4.21 -18.56
CA LYS A 46 -10.13 -4.46 -19.43
C LYS A 46 -11.40 -3.82 -18.90
N GLN A 47 -11.65 -3.94 -17.59
CA GLN A 47 -12.81 -3.31 -16.96
C GLN A 47 -12.68 -1.78 -17.02
N GLN A 48 -11.50 -1.25 -16.72
CA GLN A 48 -11.25 0.19 -16.77
C GLN A 48 -11.53 0.76 -18.17
N GLU A 49 -10.99 0.14 -19.23
CA GLU A 49 -11.22 0.55 -20.62
C GLU A 49 -12.71 0.61 -21.00
N LYS A 50 -13.52 -0.31 -20.49
CA LYS A 50 -14.97 -0.34 -20.74
C LYS A 50 -15.71 0.86 -20.17
N TYR A 51 -15.24 1.41 -19.05
CA TYR A 51 -15.87 2.53 -18.35
C TYR A 51 -15.15 3.87 -18.59
N MET A 52 -14.04 3.88 -19.33
CA MET A 52 -13.37 5.11 -19.74
C MET A 52 -14.19 5.81 -20.83
N LEU A 53 -14.39 7.12 -20.64
CA LEU A 53 -15.01 7.95 -21.66
C LEU A 53 -14.07 8.08 -22.85
N GLU A 54 -14.59 7.86 -24.05
CA GLU A 54 -13.85 8.13 -25.28
C GLU A 54 -13.59 9.64 -25.40
N ASP A 55 -12.32 10.03 -25.51
CA ASP A 55 -11.94 11.41 -25.76
C ASP A 55 -12.20 11.74 -27.24
N LYS A 56 -13.42 12.18 -27.56
CA LYS A 56 -13.91 12.42 -28.93
C LYS A 56 -13.40 13.72 -29.57
N VAL A 57 -12.31 14.30 -29.08
CA VAL A 57 -11.77 15.53 -29.66
C VAL A 57 -10.92 15.20 -30.89
N GLU A 58 -11.52 15.33 -32.07
CA GLU A 58 -10.82 15.19 -33.35
C GLU A 58 -9.59 16.12 -33.40
N GLY A 59 -8.40 15.55 -33.60
CA GLY A 59 -7.15 16.28 -33.77
C GLY A 59 -6.19 16.28 -32.57
N HIS A 60 -6.65 15.93 -31.36
CA HIS A 60 -5.76 15.78 -30.19
C HIS A 60 -5.19 14.36 -30.11
N LYS A 61 -4.05 14.14 -30.76
CA LYS A 61 -3.29 12.88 -30.58
C LYS A 61 -2.60 12.90 -29.21
N HIS A 62 -3.16 12.18 -28.24
CA HIS A 62 -2.48 11.92 -26.98
C HIS A 62 -1.30 10.97 -27.21
N ARG A 63 -0.16 11.30 -26.57
CA ARG A 63 1.02 10.45 -26.62
C ARG A 63 0.77 9.20 -25.78
N ASN A 64 0.44 8.08 -26.43
CA ASN A 64 0.41 6.79 -25.75
C ASN A 64 1.85 6.26 -25.64
N LYS A 65 2.48 6.44 -24.48
CA LYS A 65 3.79 5.86 -24.17
C LYS A 65 3.62 4.96 -22.95
N PRO A 66 3.59 3.63 -23.15
CA PRO A 66 3.45 2.72 -22.03
C PRO A 66 4.60 2.93 -21.05
N ASN A 67 4.30 2.73 -19.77
CA ASN A 67 5.31 2.80 -18.73
C ASN A 67 6.36 1.69 -18.94
N ARG A 68 7.58 1.92 -18.45
CA ARG A 68 8.67 0.94 -18.56
C ARG A 68 8.49 -0.22 -17.58
N MET A 69 7.97 0.06 -16.39
CA MET A 69 7.66 -0.94 -15.38
C MET A 69 6.14 -1.17 -15.38
N SER A 70 5.73 -2.42 -15.24
CA SER A 70 4.33 -2.81 -15.21
C SER A 70 3.66 -2.48 -13.88
N ASP A 71 2.34 -2.32 -13.89
CA ASP A 71 1.57 -2.03 -12.67
C ASP A 71 1.65 -3.17 -11.66
N SER A 72 1.73 -4.42 -12.12
CA SER A 72 1.90 -5.61 -11.28
C SER A 72 3.26 -5.60 -10.55
N GLU A 73 4.35 -5.27 -11.24
CA GLU A 73 5.68 -5.11 -10.60
C GLU A 73 5.65 -4.01 -9.53
N LEU A 74 5.03 -2.87 -9.84
CA LEU A 74 4.94 -1.74 -8.92
C LEU A 74 4.12 -2.11 -7.67
N MET A 75 3.00 -2.83 -7.84
CA MET A 75 2.18 -3.35 -6.74
C MET A 75 2.97 -4.30 -5.85
N VAL A 76 3.68 -5.27 -6.44
CA VAL A 76 4.48 -6.24 -5.67
C VAL A 76 5.59 -5.54 -4.89
N ILE A 77 6.30 -4.57 -5.50
CA ILE A 77 7.35 -3.80 -4.81
C ILE A 77 6.79 -3.08 -3.57
N LEU A 78 5.58 -2.51 -3.66
CA LEU A 78 4.91 -1.84 -2.54
C LEU A 78 4.48 -2.83 -1.45
N ILE A 79 3.93 -3.99 -1.81
CA ILE A 79 3.56 -5.05 -0.85
C ILE A 79 4.80 -5.54 -0.10
N LEU A 80 5.90 -5.77 -0.83
CA LEU A 80 7.18 -6.18 -0.25
C LEU A 80 7.80 -5.10 0.63
N PHE A 81 7.58 -3.81 0.33
CA PHE A 81 8.05 -2.72 1.19
C PHE A 81 7.42 -2.78 2.58
N HIS A 82 6.08 -2.89 2.63
CA HIS A 82 5.32 -2.93 3.88
C HIS A 82 5.59 -4.19 4.67
N SER A 83 5.75 -5.32 3.96
CA SER A 83 6.12 -6.57 4.57
C SER A 83 7.52 -6.45 5.14
N GLY A 84 8.50 -6.13 4.31
CA GLY A 84 9.91 -6.05 4.67
C GLY A 84 10.30 -4.96 5.68
N GLY A 85 9.41 -4.36 6.47
CA GLY A 85 9.76 -3.54 7.65
C GLY A 85 10.66 -2.32 7.41
N PHE A 86 10.86 -1.90 6.16
CA PHE A 86 11.67 -0.74 5.83
C PHE A 86 10.94 0.54 6.25
N ARG A 87 11.66 1.47 6.90
CA ARG A 87 11.06 2.74 7.34
C ARG A 87 10.99 3.80 6.24
N CYS A 88 11.83 3.69 5.22
CA CYS A 88 11.97 4.69 4.17
C CYS A 88 11.91 4.03 2.80
N PHE A 89 10.87 4.37 2.03
CA PHE A 89 10.66 3.81 0.70
C PHE A 89 11.82 4.12 -0.26
N LYS A 90 12.38 5.33 -0.21
CA LYS A 90 13.54 5.71 -1.03
C LYS A 90 14.75 4.81 -0.81
N HIS A 91 15.05 4.51 0.46
CA HIS A 91 16.15 3.62 0.80
C HIS A 91 15.86 2.20 0.32
N TYR A 92 14.66 1.69 0.61
CA TYR A 92 14.22 0.37 0.16
C TYR A 92 14.34 0.22 -1.36
N TYR A 93 13.79 1.15 -2.14
CA TYR A 93 13.80 1.06 -3.59
C TYR A 93 15.23 1.11 -4.16
N LEU A 94 16.03 2.11 -3.78
CA LEU A 94 17.35 2.32 -4.38
C LEU A 94 18.42 1.34 -3.90
N GLU A 95 18.39 0.98 -2.61
CA GLU A 95 19.45 0.18 -1.99
C GLU A 95 19.09 -1.30 -1.91
N TYR A 96 17.80 -1.65 -1.87
CA TYR A 96 17.37 -3.04 -1.81
C TYR A 96 16.82 -3.53 -3.15
N VAL A 97 15.74 -2.93 -3.67
CA VAL A 97 15.09 -3.40 -4.91
C VAL A 97 16.05 -3.34 -6.10
N CYS A 98 16.62 -2.17 -6.38
CA CYS A 98 17.50 -1.97 -7.55
C CYS A 98 18.84 -2.73 -7.50
N LYS A 99 19.27 -3.19 -6.31
CA LYS A 99 20.58 -3.86 -6.14
C LYS A 99 20.45 -5.35 -5.89
N HIS A 100 19.47 -5.77 -5.10
CA HIS A 100 19.31 -7.15 -4.65
C HIS A 100 18.16 -7.88 -5.32
N LEU A 101 17.16 -7.16 -5.86
CA LEU A 101 16.00 -7.76 -6.53
C LEU A 101 16.02 -7.51 -8.05
N PHE A 102 17.17 -7.15 -8.62
CA PHE A 102 17.33 -6.89 -10.06
C PHE A 102 16.92 -8.10 -10.91
N HIS A 103 17.17 -9.32 -10.44
CA HIS A 103 16.80 -10.54 -11.16
C HIS A 103 15.29 -10.78 -11.21
N LEU A 104 14.53 -10.28 -10.22
CA LEU A 104 13.07 -10.37 -10.18
C LEU A 104 12.41 -9.20 -10.91
N PHE A 105 13.01 -8.01 -10.85
CA PHE A 105 12.49 -6.78 -11.45
C PHE A 105 13.54 -6.17 -12.39
N PRO A 106 13.78 -6.72 -13.58
CA PRO A 106 14.91 -6.31 -14.43
C PRO A 106 14.80 -4.88 -14.98
N VAL A 107 13.58 -4.35 -15.09
CA VAL A 107 13.34 -3.00 -15.64
C VAL A 107 13.00 -2.04 -14.51
N HIS A 108 13.91 -1.14 -14.19
CA HIS A 108 13.70 -0.11 -13.17
C HIS A 108 13.33 1.25 -13.76
N VAL A 109 12.46 1.96 -13.05
CA VAL A 109 12.23 3.40 -13.25
C VAL A 109 13.05 4.21 -12.25
N SER A 110 13.26 5.51 -12.51
CA SER A 110 13.87 6.38 -11.50
C SER A 110 12.96 6.46 -10.26
N TYR A 111 13.56 6.71 -9.09
CA TYR A 111 12.79 6.83 -7.85
C TYR A 111 11.65 7.87 -7.95
N ASN A 112 11.93 9.03 -8.56
CA ASN A 112 10.91 10.07 -8.73
C ASN A 112 9.76 9.58 -9.62
N ARG A 113 10.09 8.86 -10.71
CA ARG A 113 9.06 8.28 -11.58
C ARG A 113 8.25 7.21 -10.85
N PHE A 114 8.88 6.40 -10.00
CA PHE A 114 8.17 5.43 -9.16
C PHE A 114 7.13 6.13 -8.27
N VAL A 115 7.51 7.20 -7.57
CA VAL A 115 6.60 7.96 -6.67
C VAL A 115 5.43 8.61 -7.43
N GLU A 116 5.64 8.99 -8.69
CA GLU A 116 4.54 9.45 -9.56
C GLU A 116 3.54 8.31 -9.84
N LEU A 117 4.05 7.14 -10.22
CA LEU A 117 3.27 5.95 -10.56
C LEU A 117 2.55 5.34 -9.36
N GLU A 118 3.16 5.41 -8.18
CA GLU A 118 2.56 4.94 -6.92
C GLU A 118 1.17 5.55 -6.69
N LYS A 119 0.97 6.81 -7.10
CA LYS A 119 -0.34 7.49 -7.01
C LYS A 119 -1.38 6.91 -7.95
N GLU A 120 -0.97 6.51 -9.16
CA GLU A 120 -1.85 5.90 -10.16
C GLU A 120 -2.26 4.49 -9.72
N ILE A 121 -1.35 3.77 -9.05
CA ILE A 121 -1.55 2.38 -8.61
C ILE A 121 -2.31 2.24 -7.30
N LEU A 122 -2.45 3.32 -6.52
CA LEU A 122 -3.13 3.27 -5.24
C LEU A 122 -4.55 2.69 -5.34
N LEU A 123 -5.30 3.05 -6.40
CA LEU A 123 -6.65 2.54 -6.64
C LEU A 123 -6.65 1.04 -6.98
N PRO A 124 -5.95 0.55 -8.03
CA PRO A 124 -5.91 -0.87 -8.33
C PRO A 124 -5.35 -1.69 -7.17
N LEU A 125 -4.35 -1.20 -6.44
CA LEU A 125 -3.82 -1.87 -5.25
C LEU A 125 -4.87 -2.02 -4.15
N THR A 126 -5.68 -0.97 -3.90
CA THR A 126 -6.76 -1.03 -2.89
C THR A 126 -7.81 -2.06 -3.28
N ILE A 127 -8.19 -2.12 -4.56
CA ILE A 127 -9.16 -3.08 -5.08
C ILE A 127 -8.58 -4.50 -5.02
N PHE A 128 -7.31 -4.68 -5.37
CA PHE A 128 -6.61 -5.94 -5.28
C PHE A 128 -6.61 -6.49 -3.85
N ILE A 129 -6.29 -5.66 -2.85
CA ILE A 129 -6.34 -6.06 -1.44
C ILE A 129 -7.76 -6.50 -1.06
N LYS A 130 -8.77 -5.74 -1.51
CA LYS A 130 -10.17 -5.98 -1.19
C LYS A 130 -10.79 -7.19 -1.89
N GLN A 131 -10.33 -7.55 -3.08
CA GLN A 131 -10.92 -8.64 -3.87
C GLN A 131 -10.13 -9.94 -3.79
N VAL A 132 -8.80 -9.85 -3.68
CA VAL A 132 -7.91 -11.02 -3.83
C VAL A 132 -7.25 -11.42 -2.51
N LEU A 133 -6.88 -10.45 -1.66
CA LEU A 133 -6.06 -10.71 -0.47
C LEU A 133 -6.84 -10.82 0.84
N LEU A 134 -8.18 -10.83 0.80
CA LEU A 134 -8.98 -11.04 1.99
C LEU A 134 -8.89 -12.50 2.47
N GLY A 135 -8.69 -12.68 3.77
CA GLY A 135 -8.63 -13.97 4.43
C GLY A 135 -10.00 -14.60 4.64
N GLN A 136 -9.99 -15.83 5.14
CA GLN A 136 -11.21 -16.54 5.51
C GLN A 136 -11.53 -16.38 6.99
N CYS A 137 -12.81 -16.25 7.30
CA CYS A 137 -13.26 -16.20 8.69
C CYS A 137 -13.10 -17.60 9.34
N THR A 138 -12.30 -17.66 10.39
CA THR A 138 -11.99 -18.87 11.17
C THR A 138 -12.92 -19.06 12.38
N GLY A 139 -13.92 -18.19 12.54
CA GLY A 139 -14.89 -18.19 13.63
C GLY A 139 -14.60 -17.15 14.73
N ILE A 140 -13.38 -16.61 14.80
CA ILE A 140 -13.02 -15.50 15.68
C ILE A 140 -12.50 -14.34 14.82
N SER A 141 -13.06 -13.15 15.05
CA SER A 141 -12.67 -11.92 14.36
C SER A 141 -12.43 -10.80 15.36
N PHE A 142 -11.35 -10.06 15.16
CA PHE A 142 -11.04 -8.85 15.91
C PHE A 142 -11.35 -7.63 15.05
N ALA A 143 -12.14 -6.70 15.59
CA ALA A 143 -12.45 -5.45 14.96
C ALA A 143 -11.83 -4.30 15.76
N ASP A 144 -11.09 -3.43 15.09
CA ASP A 144 -10.55 -2.20 15.68
C ASP A 144 -10.64 -1.04 14.70
N SER A 145 -10.69 0.18 15.23
CA SER A 145 -10.75 1.40 14.43
C SER A 145 -9.53 2.29 14.68
N THR A 146 -8.90 2.74 13.60
CA THR A 146 -7.71 3.58 13.66
C THR A 146 -8.00 4.96 13.04
N PRO A 147 -7.73 6.07 13.76
CA PRO A 147 -7.98 7.41 13.24
C PRO A 147 -6.89 7.83 12.24
N LEU A 148 -7.32 8.18 11.03
CA LEU A 148 -6.50 8.69 9.93
C LEU A 148 -6.64 10.20 9.84
N ARG A 149 -5.73 10.92 10.52
CA ARG A 149 -5.77 12.38 10.63
C ARG A 149 -5.49 13.05 9.30
N VAL A 150 -6.48 13.79 8.82
CA VAL A 150 -6.38 14.55 7.58
C VAL A 150 -5.60 15.84 7.78
N CYS A 151 -5.93 16.59 8.83
CA CYS A 151 -5.25 17.85 9.13
C CYS A 151 -5.19 18.14 10.63
N ARG A 152 -4.40 19.15 11.01
CA ARG A 152 -4.40 19.67 12.38
C ARG A 152 -5.68 20.49 12.61
N ASN A 153 -6.21 20.45 13.82
CA ASN A 153 -7.46 21.15 14.16
C ASN A 153 -7.51 22.63 13.78
N GLN A 154 -6.37 23.32 13.89
CA GLN A 154 -6.21 24.74 13.54
C GLN A 154 -6.52 25.03 12.06
N ARG A 155 -6.41 24.03 11.18
CA ARG A 155 -6.54 24.18 9.73
C ARG A 155 -7.87 23.65 9.18
N ILE A 156 -8.76 23.15 10.04
CA ILE A 156 -10.03 22.52 9.61
C ILE A 156 -10.84 23.50 8.75
N HIS A 157 -10.99 24.75 9.20
CA HIS A 157 -11.79 25.76 8.51
C HIS A 157 -11.26 26.17 7.12
N ILE A 158 -10.00 25.86 6.81
CA ILE A 158 -9.36 26.21 5.53
C ILE A 158 -9.21 24.97 4.63
N HIS A 159 -9.46 23.77 5.16
CA HIS A 159 -9.22 22.53 4.46
C HIS A 159 -10.34 22.24 3.44
N LYS A 160 -9.97 22.13 2.15
CA LYS A 160 -10.91 21.93 1.04
C LYS A 160 -10.90 20.52 0.45
N THR A 161 -9.81 19.77 0.61
CA THR A 161 -9.62 18.50 -0.12
C THR A 161 -10.60 17.41 0.32
N PHE A 162 -10.85 17.30 1.62
CA PHE A 162 -11.77 16.31 2.21
C PHE A 162 -12.99 16.99 2.85
N GLU A 163 -13.36 18.17 2.36
CA GLU A 163 -14.58 18.88 2.80
C GLU A 163 -15.81 18.00 2.47
N GLY A 164 -16.67 17.78 3.46
CA GLY A 164 -17.84 16.90 3.35
C GLY A 164 -17.56 15.39 3.38
N LEU A 165 -16.30 14.96 3.28
CA LEU A 165 -15.89 13.55 3.37
C LEU A 165 -15.35 13.21 4.76
N ALA A 166 -14.40 14.00 5.27
CA ALA A 166 -13.88 13.84 6.61
C ALA A 166 -14.76 14.60 7.62
N ALA A 167 -14.82 14.11 8.85
CA ALA A 167 -15.63 14.71 9.90
C ALA A 167 -14.81 14.94 11.16
N ARG A 168 -15.32 15.84 12.02
CA ARG A 168 -14.68 16.12 13.29
C ARG A 168 -15.06 15.06 14.32
N GLY A 169 -14.11 14.24 14.74
CA GLY A 169 -14.26 13.25 15.80
C GLY A 169 -13.75 13.75 17.16
N LYS A 170 -14.22 13.14 18.26
CA LYS A 170 -13.68 13.34 19.61
C LYS A 170 -13.26 11.99 20.19
N CYS A 171 -12.00 11.88 20.59
CA CYS A 171 -11.47 10.74 21.34
C CYS A 171 -10.97 11.21 22.72
N SER A 172 -10.50 10.28 23.56
CA SER A 172 -9.87 10.58 24.85
C SER A 172 -8.71 11.58 24.74
N MET A 173 -7.99 11.53 23.62
CA MET A 173 -6.84 12.40 23.32
C MET A 173 -7.24 13.79 22.76
N GLY A 174 -8.52 14.05 22.52
CA GLY A 174 -9.04 15.33 22.06
C GLY A 174 -9.87 15.28 20.78
N TRP A 175 -10.09 16.45 20.18
CA TRP A 175 -10.78 16.60 18.90
C TRP A 175 -9.83 16.34 17.74
N PHE A 176 -10.32 15.74 16.66
CA PHE A 176 -9.58 15.50 15.43
C PHE A 176 -10.46 15.74 14.20
N PHE A 177 -9.83 15.96 13.05
CA PHE A 177 -10.51 15.97 11.75
C PHE A 177 -9.88 14.88 10.90
N ASP A 178 -10.61 13.79 10.77
CA ASP A 178 -10.06 12.51 10.35
C ASP A 178 -11.10 11.62 9.65
N PHE A 179 -10.57 10.55 9.07
CA PHE A 179 -11.32 9.33 8.79
C PHE A 179 -11.02 8.31 9.87
N LYS A 180 -11.90 7.32 10.04
CA LYS A 180 -11.61 6.11 10.81
C LYS A 180 -11.48 4.96 9.83
N LEU A 181 -10.37 4.24 9.92
CA LEU A 181 -10.18 2.97 9.25
C LEU A 181 -10.61 1.86 10.21
N HIS A 182 -11.71 1.21 9.89
CA HIS A 182 -12.19 0.02 10.58
C HIS A 182 -11.58 -1.20 9.91
N LEU A 183 -10.90 -2.02 10.68
CA LEU A 183 -10.21 -3.22 10.21
C LEU A 183 -10.75 -4.43 10.97
N ILE A 184 -11.12 -5.47 10.23
CA ILE A 184 -11.49 -6.77 10.78
C ILE A 184 -10.40 -7.77 10.38
N ILE A 185 -9.81 -8.44 11.37
CA ILE A 185 -8.80 -9.48 11.18
C ILE A 185 -9.22 -10.78 11.85
N ASN A 186 -8.74 -11.91 11.32
CA ASN A 186 -8.89 -13.20 11.99
C ASN A 186 -7.78 -13.44 13.03
N ASP A 187 -7.87 -14.57 13.74
CA ASP A 187 -6.89 -15.04 14.72
C ASP A 187 -5.48 -15.30 14.15
N LYS A 188 -5.36 -15.46 12.84
CA LYS A 188 -4.09 -15.61 12.11
C LYS A 188 -3.50 -14.28 11.65
N GLY A 189 -4.21 -13.16 11.83
CA GLY A 189 -3.80 -11.84 11.37
C GLY A 189 -4.07 -11.55 9.90
N GLU A 190 -4.89 -12.36 9.23
CA GLU A 190 -5.34 -12.09 7.86
C GLU A 190 -6.48 -11.06 7.90
N ILE A 191 -6.49 -10.15 6.92
CA ILE A 191 -7.53 -9.12 6.82
C ILE A 191 -8.80 -9.76 6.28
N LEU A 192 -9.89 -9.72 7.04
CA LEU A 192 -11.21 -10.18 6.61
C LEU A 192 -11.95 -9.08 5.88
N ASN A 193 -11.92 -7.85 6.42
CA ASN A 193 -12.58 -6.72 5.80
C ASN A 193 -11.99 -5.39 6.31
N PHE A 194 -12.13 -4.33 5.52
CA PHE A 194 -11.80 -2.97 5.95
C PHE A 194 -12.74 -1.92 5.33
N MET A 195 -12.98 -0.84 6.08
CA MET A 195 -13.87 0.26 5.71
C MET A 195 -13.32 1.59 6.20
N PHE A 196 -13.57 2.65 5.43
CA PHE A 196 -13.34 4.03 5.88
C PHE A 196 -14.67 4.68 6.25
N THR A 197 -14.74 5.32 7.41
CA THR A 197 -15.83 6.22 7.77
C THR A 197 -15.32 7.60 8.13
N PRO A 198 -16.17 8.64 8.09
CA PRO A 198 -15.83 9.93 8.67
C PRO A 198 -15.51 9.81 10.17
N GLY A 199 -14.61 10.65 10.67
CA GLY A 199 -14.12 10.62 12.05
C GLY A 199 -15.15 10.73 13.17
N GLY A 200 -16.31 11.32 12.88
CA GLY A 200 -17.40 11.49 13.84
C GLY A 200 -18.29 10.26 14.04
N VAL A 201 -18.12 9.21 13.23
CA VAL A 201 -18.95 7.99 13.26
C VAL A 201 -18.55 7.11 14.46
N ASP A 202 -19.54 6.53 15.14
CA ASP A 202 -19.32 5.56 16.23
C ASP A 202 -18.74 4.26 15.65
N ASP A 203 -17.75 3.69 16.33
CA ASP A 203 -17.03 2.48 15.89
C ASP A 203 -17.95 1.25 15.75
N ARG A 204 -19.13 1.27 16.38
CA ARG A 204 -20.12 0.20 16.31
C ARG A 204 -21.05 0.29 15.10
N GLU A 205 -21.17 1.46 14.47
CA GLU A 205 -22.08 1.63 13.34
C GLU A 205 -21.66 0.84 12.09
N PRO A 206 -20.38 0.84 11.69
CA PRO A 206 -19.91 0.02 10.56
C PRO A 206 -20.20 -1.46 10.73
N LEU A 207 -20.07 -1.99 11.96
CA LEU A 207 -20.30 -3.41 12.26
C LEU A 207 -21.74 -3.86 12.06
N LYS A 208 -22.70 -2.93 11.97
CA LYS A 208 -24.09 -3.24 11.67
C LYS A 208 -24.37 -3.38 10.18
N GLN A 209 -23.44 -2.97 9.32
CA GLN A 209 -23.61 -3.05 7.88
C GLN A 209 -23.20 -4.44 7.39
N GLU A 210 -24.11 -5.14 6.72
CA GLU A 210 -23.84 -6.48 6.14
C GLU A 210 -22.71 -6.46 5.11
N ALA A 211 -22.43 -5.31 4.47
CA ALA A 211 -21.31 -5.18 3.54
C ALA A 211 -19.94 -5.13 4.25
N PHE A 212 -19.91 -4.87 5.56
CA PHE A 212 -18.69 -4.77 6.35
C PHE A 212 -18.44 -6.01 7.23
N PHE A 213 -19.49 -6.66 7.72
CA PHE A 213 -19.39 -7.85 8.55
C PHE A 213 -19.38 -9.16 7.74
#